data_AF-A0A8J9ZEQ6-F1
#
_entry.id   AF-A0A8J9ZEQ6-F1
#
_cell.length_a   1.000
_cell.length_b   1.000
_cell.length_c   1.000
_cell.angle_alpha   90.00
_cell.angle_beta   90.00
_cell.angle_gamma   90.00
#
_symmetry.space_group_name_H-M   'P 1'
#
loop_
_entity.id
_entity.type
_entity.pdbx_description
1 polymer ?
#
loop_
_entity_poly.entity_id
_entity_poly.type
_entity_poly.pdbx_seq_one_letter_code
_entity_poly.pdbx_strand_id
1 'polypeptide(L)' 'MLRYKHLTISHPPTAATQQSCRDPGTPDHGSRNATNFLPGTVVRFQCQDGYHILGPTSLICDPATLSWNGQPPTCVL' A
#
# COMPACT_ATOMS: atom_id res chain seq x y z
N MET A 1 -38.86 19.98 20.48
CA MET A 1 -39.22 18.57 20.19
C MET A 1 -38.55 18.23 18.86
N LEU A 2 -37.65 17.28 18.63
CA LEU A 2 -37.38 15.98 19.26
C LEU A 2 -35.87 15.62 19.12
N ARG A 3 -35.33 14.90 20.12
CA ARG A 3 -34.03 14.19 20.08
C ARG A 3 -34.23 12.83 19.41
N TYR A 4 -33.65 12.59 18.22
CA TYR A 4 -33.41 11.22 17.71
C TYR A 4 -32.29 11.21 16.68
N LYS A 5 -31.07 10.84 17.08
CA LYS A 5 -30.37 9.61 16.64
C LYS A 5 -28.88 9.69 16.99
N HIS A 6 -28.53 8.91 17.99
CA HIS A 6 -27.24 8.31 18.29
C HIS A 6 -26.54 7.71 17.05
N LEU A 7 -25.89 8.50 16.18
CA LEU A 7 -24.90 7.93 15.26
C LEU A 7 -23.50 8.19 15.81
N THR A 8 -23.11 7.37 16.78
CA THR A 8 -21.73 6.95 16.95
C THR A 8 -21.28 6.25 15.66
N ILE A 9 -20.85 7.02 14.67
CA ILE A 9 -19.93 6.51 13.67
C ILE A 9 -18.55 6.77 14.26
N SER A 10 -18.08 5.79 15.01
CA SER A 10 -16.66 5.54 15.27
C SER A 10 -15.92 5.85 13.97
N HIS A 11 -15.17 6.95 13.93
CA HIS A 11 -14.19 7.26 12.88
C HIS A 11 -14.63 6.86 11.45
N PRO A 12 -15.18 7.76 10.60
CA PRO A 12 -15.10 7.47 9.18
C PRO A 12 -13.61 7.24 8.89
N PRO A 13 -13.16 6.07 8.37
CA PRO A 13 -11.80 5.99 7.89
C PRO A 13 -11.71 7.12 6.89
N THR A 14 -10.82 8.07 7.14
CA THR A 14 -10.33 9.02 6.16
C THR A 14 -9.67 8.19 5.06
N ALA A 15 -10.47 7.46 4.30
CA ALA A 15 -10.22 7.16 2.92
C ALA A 15 -10.25 8.53 2.26
N ALA A 16 -9.10 9.19 2.31
CA ALA A 16 -8.74 10.16 1.31
C ALA A 16 -9.28 9.64 -0.02
N THR A 17 -9.90 10.51 -0.79
CA THR A 17 -10.14 10.32 -2.22
C THR A 17 -8.78 10.07 -2.88
N GLN A 18 -8.27 8.85 -2.68
CA GLN A 18 -6.92 8.47 -3.01
C GLN A 18 -7.00 8.07 -4.48
N GLN A 19 -6.78 9.04 -5.37
CA GLN A 19 -6.55 8.81 -6.80
C GLN A 19 -5.18 8.12 -7.03
N SER A 20 -4.77 7.27 -6.10
CA SER A 20 -3.51 6.55 -6.04
C SER A 20 -3.71 5.25 -5.27
N CYS A 21 -2.85 4.26 -5.51
CA CYS A 21 -2.84 3.04 -4.74
C CYS A 21 -2.54 3.33 -3.27
N ARG A 22 -3.09 2.49 -2.37
CA ARG A 22 -2.72 2.53 -0.95
C ARG A 22 -1.22 2.29 -0.81
N ASP A 23 -0.61 2.81 0.25
CA ASP A 23 0.79 2.50 0.55
C ASP A 23 0.94 0.96 0.69
N PRO A 24 1.81 0.30 -0.10
CA PRO A 24 2.01 -1.15 -0.05
C PRO A 24 2.81 -1.58 1.20
N GLY A 25 3.20 -0.65 2.06
CA GLY A 25 4.14 -0.87 3.13
C GLY A 25 5.58 -0.90 2.63
N THR A 26 6.49 -1.21 3.55
CA THR A 26 7.89 -1.49 3.26
C THR A 26 8.18 -2.88 3.81
N PRO A 27 8.84 -3.77 3.05
CA PRO A 27 9.18 -5.10 3.51
C PRO A 27 10.12 -5.02 4.73
N ASP A 28 9.91 -5.94 5.67
CA ASP A 28 10.82 -6.13 6.78
C ASP A 28 12.20 -6.58 6.24
N HIS A 29 13.27 -6.08 6.83
CA HIS A 29 14.64 -6.28 6.32
C HIS A 29 14.86 -5.88 4.84
N GLY A 30 14.07 -4.92 4.34
CA GLY A 30 14.15 -4.42 2.99
C GLY A 30 13.85 -2.93 2.88
N SER A 31 13.84 -2.46 1.64
CA SER A 31 13.61 -1.08 1.25
C SER A 31 12.79 -1.04 -0.03
N ARG A 32 12.02 0.02 -0.20
CA ARG A 32 11.27 0.30 -1.42
C ARG A 32 11.82 1.54 -2.10
N ASN A 33 11.81 1.53 -3.43
CA ASN A 33 12.20 2.65 -4.27
C ASN A 33 10.95 3.27 -4.91
N ALA A 34 10.14 3.94 -4.08
CA ALA A 34 9.04 4.77 -4.53
C ALA A 34 8.61 5.78 -3.45
N THR A 35 8.35 7.01 -3.89
CA THR A 35 7.85 8.11 -3.05
C THR A 35 6.41 8.50 -3.36
N ASN A 36 5.84 8.01 -4.48
CA ASN A 36 4.48 8.29 -4.92
C ASN A 36 3.77 6.99 -5.30
N PHE A 37 2.44 6.96 -5.21
CA PHE A 37 1.61 5.78 -5.50
C PHE A 37 0.57 6.04 -6.59
N LEU A 38 0.88 6.95 -7.52
CA LEU A 38 -0.03 7.33 -8.59
C LEU A 38 -0.34 6.13 -9.51
N PRO A 39 -1.51 6.10 -10.17
CA PRO A 39 -1.86 5.09 -11.16
C PRO A 39 -0.76 4.97 -12.23
N GLY A 40 -0.30 3.74 -12.48
CA GLY A 40 0.83 3.45 -13.38
C GLY A 40 2.23 3.53 -12.73
N THR A 41 2.33 3.91 -11.45
CA THR A 41 3.61 3.94 -10.74
C THR A 41 4.10 2.52 -10.45
N VAL A 42 5.41 2.32 -10.62
CA VAL A 42 6.09 1.06 -10.30
C VAL A 42 6.92 1.23 -9.03
N VAL A 43 6.61 0.46 -8.01
CA VAL A 43 7.37 0.39 -6.75
C VAL A 43 8.31 -0.79 -6.84
N ARG A 44 9.62 -0.55 -6.78
CA ARG A 44 10.62 -1.62 -6.70
C ARG A 44 11.03 -1.87 -5.25
N PHE A 45 11.15 -3.13 -4.89
CA PHE A 45 11.59 -3.57 -3.57
C PHE A 45 12.99 -4.17 -3.65
N GLN A 46 13.77 -3.95 -2.61
CA GLN A 46 15.13 -4.45 -2.46
C GLN A 46 15.31 -4.95 -1.03
N CYS A 47 15.93 -6.11 -0.88
CA CYS A 47 16.29 -6.62 0.44
C CYS A 47 17.69 -6.14 0.84
N GLN A 48 17.95 -6.13 2.14
CA GLN A 48 19.28 -5.85 2.67
C GLN A 48 20.28 -6.94 2.24
N ASP A 49 21.58 -6.61 2.31
CA ASP A 49 22.64 -7.58 2.00
C ASP A 49 22.55 -8.81 2.92
N GLY A 50 22.66 -10.00 2.34
CA GLY A 50 22.44 -11.27 3.04
C GLY A 50 20.98 -11.74 3.13
N TYR A 51 20.01 -10.97 2.62
CA TYR A 51 18.60 -11.39 2.55
C TYR A 51 18.15 -11.63 1.11
N HIS A 52 17.37 -12.69 0.91
CA HIS A 52 16.73 -13.06 -0.33
C HIS A 52 15.29 -12.52 -0.39
N ILE A 53 14.91 -11.97 -1.54
CA ILE A 53 13.55 -11.49 -1.77
C ILE A 53 12.62 -12.64 -2.16
N LEU A 54 11.48 -12.72 -1.48
CA LEU A 54 10.50 -13.76 -1.67
C LEU A 54 9.18 -13.13 -2.13
N GLY A 55 8.80 -13.40 -3.38
CA GLY A 55 7.65 -12.79 -4.04
C GLY A 55 8.03 -11.76 -5.12
N PRO A 56 7.14 -10.80 -5.43
CA PRO A 56 7.36 -9.86 -6.52
C PRO A 56 8.35 -8.76 -6.12
N THR A 57 9.45 -8.64 -6.85
CA THR A 57 10.47 -7.57 -6.68
C THR A 57 9.94 -6.17 -7.04
N SER A 58 8.79 -6.09 -7.70
CA SER A 58 8.16 -4.84 -8.05
C SER A 58 6.63 -4.94 -8.08
N LEU A 59 5.96 -3.90 -7.61
CA LEU A 59 4.52 -3.76 -7.70
C LEU A 59 4.15 -2.59 -8.60
N ILE A 60 3.09 -2.77 -9.39
CA ILE A 60 2.55 -1.74 -10.27
C ILE A 60 1.19 -1.33 -9.74
N CYS A 61 0.99 -0.02 -9.63
CA CYS A 61 -0.30 0.54 -9.27
C CYS A 61 -1.20 0.49 -10.50
N ASP A 62 -2.24 -0.35 -10.44
CA ASP A 62 -3.16 -0.53 -11.53
C ASP A 62 -4.02 0.74 -11.71
N PRO A 63 -3.99 1.37 -12.90
CA PRO A 63 -4.64 2.66 -13.11
C PRO A 63 -6.17 2.57 -13.14
N ALA A 64 -6.73 1.39 -13.41
CA ALA A 64 -8.17 1.17 -13.49
C ALA A 64 -8.77 0.81 -12.11
N THR A 65 -8.07 -0.02 -11.35
CA THR A 65 -8.55 -0.52 -10.05
C THR A 65 -7.97 0.20 -8.84
N LEU A 66 -6.95 1.06 -9.03
CA LEU A 66 -6.20 1.74 -7.97
C LEU A 66 -5.69 0.76 -6.90
N SER A 67 -5.31 -0.44 -7.36
CA SER A 67 -4.81 -1.52 -6.52
C SER A 67 -3.46 -2.02 -7.03
N TRP A 68 -2.67 -2.62 -6.17
CA TRP A 68 -1.40 -3.22 -6.57
C TRP A 68 -1.64 -4.52 -7.33
N ASN A 69 -0.84 -4.75 -8.38
CA ASN A 69 -0.84 -6.00 -9.15
C ASN A 69 -0.37 -7.24 -8.32
N GLY A 70 -0.02 -7.06 -7.04
CA GLY A 70 0.44 -8.13 -6.17
C GLY A 70 0.59 -7.67 -4.72
N GLN A 71 1.13 -8.55 -3.89
CA GLN A 71 1.45 -8.25 -2.49
C GLN A 71 2.92 -7.82 -2.35
N PRO A 72 3.26 -6.96 -1.36
CA PRO A 72 4.65 -6.62 -1.09
C PRO A 72 5.46 -7.89 -0.80
N PRO A 73 6.68 -8.00 -1.33
CA PRO A 73 7.54 -9.16 -1.08
C PRO A 73 8.01 -9.19 0.37
N THR A 74 8.56 -10.31 0.80
CA THR A 74 9.19 -10.46 2.11
C THR A 74 10.67 -10.75 1.94
N CYS A 75 11.53 -10.14 2.75
CA CYS A 75 12.94 -10.47 2.79
C CYS A 75 13.20 -11.57 3.81
N VAL A 76 13.89 -12.63 3.41
CA VAL A 76 14.24 -13.77 4.26
C VAL A 76 15.76 -14.01 4.23
N LEU A 77 16.34 -14.54 5.30
CA LEU A 77 17.76 -14.94 5.36
C LEU A 77 18.00 -16.25 4.59
#